data_AF-A0A5P8LZ16-F1
#
_entry.id   AF-A0A5P8LZ16-F1
#
_cell.length_a   1.000
_cell.length_b   1.000
_cell.length_c   1.000
_cell.angle_alpha   90.00
_cell.angle_beta   90.00
_cell.angle_gamma   90.00
#
_symmetry.space_group_name_H-M   'P 1'
#
loop_
_entity.id
_entity.type
_entity.pdbx_description
1 polymer ?
#
loop_
_entity_poly.entity_id
_entity_poly.type
_entity_poly.pdbx_seq_one_letter_code
_entity_poly.pdbx_strand_id
1 'polypeptide(L)' 'MKEDLMDIICCPLDKHELDLEVDERDDEEVLAGSLVCTECGESYPIEDGIPNLLPPDMREDAPA' A
#
# COMPACT_ATOMS: atom_id res chain seq x y z
N MET A 1 4.00 -5.85 7.55
CA MET A 1 2.55 -5.53 7.39
C MET A 1 1.73 -6.80 7.48
N LYS A 2 0.70 -6.82 8.33
CA LYS A 2 -0.22 -7.96 8.44
C LYS A 2 -1.28 -7.93 7.34
N GLU A 3 -1.56 -9.08 6.73
CA GLU A 3 -2.61 -9.23 5.72
C GLU A 3 -4.00 -8.88 6.28
N ASP A 4 -4.25 -9.13 7.58
CA ASP A 4 -5.51 -8.74 8.25
C ASP A 4 -5.80 -7.23 8.21
N LEU A 5 -4.78 -6.39 7.95
CA LEU A 5 -5.00 -4.95 7.80
C LEU A 5 -5.73 -4.63 6.50
N MET A 6 -5.65 -5.49 5.47
CA MET A 6 -6.34 -5.32 4.19
C MET A 6 -7.86 -5.28 4.34
N ASP A 7 -8.41 -6.01 5.31
CA ASP A 7 -9.85 -6.02 5.60
C ASP A 7 -10.36 -4.70 6.20
N ILE A 8 -9.47 -3.83 6.70
CA ILE A 8 -9.83 -2.56 7.34
C ILE A 8 -9.32 -1.32 6.61
N ILE A 9 -8.33 -1.46 5.71
CA ILE A 9 -7.80 -0.36 4.91
C ILE A 9 -8.50 -0.31 3.55
N CYS A 10 -8.74 0.92 3.09
CA CYS A 10 -9.31 1.21 1.78
C CYS A 10 -8.56 2.40 1.19
N CYS A 11 -8.73 2.65 -0.10
CA CYS A 11 -8.03 3.76 -0.75
C CYS A 11 -8.38 5.11 -0.07
N PRO A 12 -7.40 5.92 0.36
CA PRO A 12 -7.66 7.21 1.01
C PRO A 12 -8.32 8.24 0.10
N LEU A 13 -8.21 8.09 -1.22
CA LEU A 13 -8.79 9.00 -2.21
C LEU A 13 -10.27 8.71 -2.47
N ASP A 14 -10.58 7.45 -2.75
CA ASP A 14 -11.87 7.02 -3.32
C ASP A 14 -12.55 5.88 -2.53
N LYS A 15 -11.88 5.33 -1.51
CA LYS A 15 -12.37 4.29 -0.58
C LYS A 15 -12.69 2.94 -1.22
N HIS A 16 -12.17 2.66 -2.40
CA HIS A 16 -12.27 1.33 -3.01
C HIS A 16 -11.22 0.36 -2.47
N GLU A 17 -11.34 -0.88 -2.93
CA GLU A 17 -10.47 -2.01 -2.63
C GLU A 17 -9.07 -1.81 -3.23
N LEU A 18 -8.07 -2.18 -2.44
CA LEU A 18 -6.66 -2.14 -2.80
C LEU A 18 -6.19 -3.57 -3.04
N ASP A 19 -5.55 -3.82 -4.18
CA ASP A 19 -4.83 -5.06 -4.46
C ASP A 19 -3.45 -5.01 -3.82
N LEU A 20 -3.06 -6.07 -3.10
CA LEU A 20 -1.72 -6.19 -2.52
C LEU A 20 -0.83 -7.02 -3.42
N GLU A 21 0.22 -6.38 -3.91
CA GLU A 21 1.37 -7.03 -4.51
C GLU A 21 2.44 -7.23 -3.44
N VAL A 22 2.86 -8.48 -3.24
CA VAL A 22 3.88 -8.84 -2.25
C VAL A 22 5.18 -9.15 -2.98
N ASP A 23 6.21 -8.35 -2.73
CA ASP A 23 7.56 -8.58 -3.23
C ASP A 23 8.38 -9.44 -2.27
N GLU A 24 8.32 -9.12 -0.97
CA GLU A 24 9.04 -9.83 0.09
C GLU A 24 8.14 -10.05 1.31
N ARG A 25 8.16 -11.28 1.83
CA ARG A 25 7.31 -11.75 2.93
C ARG A 25 8.14 -12.58 3.89
N ASP A 26 7.96 -12.32 5.18
CA ASP A 26 8.52 -13.09 6.29
C ASP A 26 7.38 -13.66 7.13
N ASP A 27 7.19 -14.99 7.03
CA ASP A 27 6.10 -15.74 7.68
C ASP A 27 4.68 -15.12 7.46
N GLU A 28 4.20 -14.35 8.44
CA GLU A 28 2.88 -13.69 8.49
C GLU A 28 2.95 -12.16 8.22
N GLU A 29 4.15 -11.61 7.98
CA GLU A 29 4.34 -10.20 7.68
C GLU A 29 4.91 -9.97 6.28
N VAL A 30 4.26 -9.09 5.52
CA VAL A 30 4.81 -8.53 4.28
C VAL A 30 5.91 -7.54 4.67
N LEU A 31 7.14 -7.76 4.19
CA LEU A 31 8.30 -6.88 4.38
C LEU A 31 8.40 -5.85 3.25
N ALA A 32 8.17 -6.26 2.02
CA ALA A 32 8.16 -5.39 0.85
C ALA A 32 7.01 -5.74 -0.09
N GLY A 33 6.46 -4.73 -0.76
CA GLY A 33 5.31 -4.89 -1.64
C GLY A 33 4.74 -3.56 -2.11
N SER A 34 3.58 -3.60 -2.73
CA SER A 34 2.83 -2.42 -3.18
C SER A 34 1.33 -2.67 -3.04
N LEU A 35 0.57 -1.70 -2.57
CA LEU A 35 -0.90 -1.70 -2.63
C LEU A 35 -1.33 -0.89 -3.84
N VAL A 36 -2.12 -1.46 -4.74
CA VAL A 36 -2.60 -0.80 -5.95
C VAL A 36 -4.11 -0.65 -5.88
N CYS A 37 -4.63 0.57 -6.00
CA CYS A 37 -6.07 0.77 -6.07
C CYS A 37 -6.62 0.33 -7.43
N THR A 38 -7.66 -0.49 -7.39
CA THR A 38 -8.33 -1.01 -8.59
C THR A 38 -9.06 0.09 -9.39
N GLU A 39 -9.47 1.17 -8.74
CA GLU A 39 -10.28 2.23 -9.34
C GLU A 39 -9.47 3.48 -9.72
N CYS A 40 -8.70 4.05 -8.78
CA CYS A 40 -7.88 5.22 -9.08
C CYS A 40 -6.52 4.88 -9.70
N GLY A 41 -6.11 3.60 -9.65
CA GLY A 41 -4.82 3.14 -10.18
C GLY A 41 -3.60 3.58 -9.36
N GLU A 42 -3.82 4.12 -8.15
CA GLU A 42 -2.75 4.61 -7.31
C GLU A 42 -1.98 3.46 -6.66
N SER A 43 -0.65 3.51 -6.73
CA SER A 43 0.23 2.56 -6.04
C SER A 43 0.78 3.15 -4.74
N TYR A 44 0.76 2.35 -3.68
CA TYR A 44 1.24 2.67 -2.35
C TYR A 44 2.34 1.66 -1.97
N PRO A 45 3.63 2.03 -2.00
CA PRO A 45 4.71 1.10 -1.71
C PRO A 45 4.71 0.69 -0.24
N ILE A 46 5.19 -0.53 0.02
CA ILE A 46 5.39 -1.12 1.34
C ILE A 46 6.89 -1.33 1.51
N GLU A 47 7.46 -0.71 2.53
CA GLU A 47 8.88 -0.82 2.86
C GLU A 47 9.03 -1.09 4.36
N ASP A 48 9.93 -2.00 4.74
CA ASP A 48 10.14 -2.43 6.14
C ASP A 48 8.84 -2.93 6.80
N GLY A 49 7.91 -3.45 5.98
CA GLY A 49 6.58 -3.87 6.38
C GLY A 49 5.63 -2.74 6.78
N ILE A 50 5.94 -1.49 6.43
CA ILE A 50 5.09 -0.32 6.65
C ILE A 50 4.52 0.14 5.30
N PRO A 51 3.20 0.02 5.07
CA PRO A 51 2.56 0.51 3.86
C PRO A 51 2.46 2.05 3.88
N ASN A 52 2.99 2.70 2.85
CA ASN A 52 2.91 4.16 2.70
C ASN A 52 1.61 4.57 2.00
N LEU A 53 0.53 4.68 2.77
CA LEU A 53 -0.81 5.10 2.30
C LEU A 53 -0.97 6.62 2.09
N LEU A 54 0.11 7.40 2.09
CA LEU A 54 0.00 8.84 1.82
C LEU A 54 -0.33 9.05 0.33
N PRO A 55 -1.13 10.06 -0.03
CA PRO A 55 -1.29 10.46 -1.42
C PRO A 55 0.07 10.89 -2.00
N PRO A 56 0.33 10.66 -3.29
CA PRO A 56 1.62 10.95 -3.92
C PRO A 56 2.02 12.41 -3.79
N ASP A 57 1.06 13.35 -3.81
CA ASP A 57 1.30 14.79 -3.56
C ASP A 57 1.94 15.10 -2.20
N MET A 58 1.85 14.18 -1.24
CA MET A 58 2.40 14.34 0.11
C MET A 58 3.49 13.32 0.43
N ARG A 59 3.86 12.44 -0.51
CA ARG A 59 5.01 11.55 -0.34
C ARG A 59 6.27 12.33 -0.65
N GLU A 60 7.20 12.31 0.29
CA GLU A 60 8.49 13.01 0.22
C GLU A 60 9.41 12.47 -0.92
N ASP A 61 8.99 11.39 -1.59
CA ASP A 61 9.67 10.76 -2.74
C ASP A 61 9.03 11.10 -4.10
N ALA A 62 8.05 12.01 -4.18
CA ALA A 62 7.63 12.57 -5.45
C ALA A 62 8.76 13.45 -6.01
N PRO A 63 9.37 13.12 -7.17
CA PRO A 63 10.32 14.04 -7.79
C PRO A 63 9.60 15.35 -8.11
N ALA A 64 10.15 16.45 -7.60
CA ALA A 64 9.72 17.81 -7.86
C ALA A 64 9.77 18.17 -9.36
#